data_AF-A0A831UR33-F1
#
_entry.id   AF-A0A831UR33-F1
#
_cell.length_a   1.000
_cell.length_b   1.000
_cell.length_c   1.000
_cell.angle_alpha   90.00
_cell.angle_beta   90.00
_cell.angle_gamma   90.00
#
_symmetry.space_group_name_H-M   'P 1'
#
loop_
_entity.id
_entity.type
_entity.pdbx_description
1 polymer ?
#
loop_
_entity_poly.entity_id
_entity_poly.type
_entity_poly.pdbx_seq_one_letter_code
_entity_poly.pdbx_strand_id
1 'polypeptide(L)'
;MTRQYWANLTLCILLGTLAIFSITRVGSILTPKGLFVSEPEPSPEAENILQDVLLAKYQITEGPNNMVEADFLIQNNSDHGVKNIIVLCEFFDENGLYMDRDIWKLAETIPAMHEVQLSSLSRRFVNTGAQALKCSITDLQLAGKPFFTLERHVAGGHGQASETGGGEQPSAGH
;
A
#
# COMPACT_ATOMS: atom_id res chain seq x y z
N MET A 1 39.21 -0.83 51.07
CA MET A 1 38.09 -1.51 50.38
C MET A 1 38.44 -2.97 50.18
N THR A 2 37.51 -3.89 50.47
CA THR A 2 37.77 -5.34 50.38
C THR A 2 37.52 -5.86 48.97
N ARG A 3 38.20 -6.96 48.61
CA ARG A 3 38.07 -7.61 47.29
C ARG A 3 36.63 -8.04 46.98
N GLN A 4 35.87 -8.37 48.02
CA GLN A 4 34.45 -8.70 47.97
C GLN A 4 33.57 -7.53 47.54
N TYR A 5 33.87 -6.32 48.00
CA TYR A 5 33.13 -5.11 47.59
C TYR A 5 33.24 -4.88 46.08
N TRP A 6 34.45 -5.00 45.52
CA TRP A 6 34.69 -4.86 44.09
C TRP A 6 34.03 -5.97 43.26
N ALA A 7 34.04 -7.22 43.76
CA ALA A 7 33.37 -8.33 43.09
C ALA A 7 31.84 -8.12 43.00
N ASN A 8 31.22 -7.71 44.11
CA ASN A 8 29.78 -7.43 44.14
C ASN A 8 29.42 -6.22 43.27
N LEU A 9 30.23 -5.17 43.28
CA LEU A 9 30.03 -3.99 42.44
C LEU A 9 30.10 -4.35 40.95
N THR A 10 31.10 -5.15 40.55
CA THR A 10 31.27 -5.58 39.16
C THR A 10 30.10 -6.44 38.71
N LEU A 11 29.62 -7.35 39.56
CA LEU A 11 28.44 -8.16 39.29
C LEU A 11 27.18 -7.30 39.11
N CYS A 12 26.96 -6.31 39.97
CA CYS A 12 25.83 -5.39 39.86
C CYS A 12 25.86 -4.57 38.56
N ILE A 13 27.04 -4.09 38.14
CA ILE A 13 27.19 -3.36 36.88
C ILE A 13 26.91 -4.28 35.68
N LEU A 14 27.43 -5.51 35.70
CA LEU A 14 27.15 -6.49 34.64
C LEU A 14 25.67 -6.81 34.55
N LEU A 15 25.00 -7.10 35.68
CA LEU A 15 23.56 -7.39 35.67
C LEU A 15 22.73 -6.17 35.24
N GLY A 16 23.10 -4.97 35.70
CA GLY A 16 22.42 -3.72 35.31
C GLY A 16 22.54 -3.42 33.82
N THR A 17 23.74 -3.57 33.25
CA THR A 17 23.97 -3.38 31.81
C THR A 17 23.25 -4.43 30.96
N LEU A 18 23.25 -5.70 31.38
CA LEU A 18 22.54 -6.78 30.70
C LEU A 18 21.02 -6.55 30.73
N ALA A 19 20.48 -6.08 31.87
CA ALA A 19 19.07 -5.73 32.00
C ALA A 19 18.68 -4.55 31.09
N ILE A 20 19.47 -3.46 31.08
CA ILE A 20 19.21 -2.30 30.21
C ILE A 20 19.29 -2.70 28.74
N PHE A 21 20.32 -3.46 28.34
CA PHE A 21 20.48 -3.93 26.97
C PHE A 21 19.32 -4.83 26.51
N SER A 22 18.82 -5.69 27.41
CA SER A 22 17.66 -6.53 27.13
C SER A 22 16.40 -5.69 26.96
N ILE A 23 16.17 -4.69 27.83
CA ILE A 23 15.00 -3.82 27.73
C ILE A 23 15.03 -2.98 26.44
N THR A 24 16.18 -2.45 26.03
CA THR A 24 16.27 -1.62 24.81
C THR A 24 16.15 -2.45 23.53
N ARG A 25 16.76 -3.64 23.47
CA ARG A 25 16.64 -4.52 22.30
C ARG A 25 15.24 -5.10 22.13
N VAL A 26 14.59 -5.46 23.25
CA VAL A 26 13.28 -6.09 23.22
C VAL A 26 12.18 -5.02 23.11
N GLY A 27 12.34 -3.84 23.73
CA GLY A 27 11.39 -2.73 23.65
C GLY A 27 11.09 -2.23 22.23
N SER A 28 12.08 -2.26 21.33
CA SER A 28 11.88 -1.92 19.90
C SER A 28 11.05 -2.96 19.13
N ILE A 29 11.06 -4.22 19.57
CA ILE A 29 10.29 -5.32 18.95
C ILE A 29 8.87 -5.44 19.55
N LEU A 30 8.64 -4.86 20.73
CA LEU A 30 7.44 -5.04 21.54
C LEU A 30 6.39 -3.91 21.41
N THR A 31 6.25 -3.26 20.26
CA THR A 31 4.98 -2.54 20.04
C THR A 31 3.84 -3.58 20.06
N PRO A 32 2.68 -3.32 20.69
CA PRO A 32 1.57 -4.29 20.76
C PRO A 32 1.12 -4.81 19.39
N LYS A 33 1.35 -4.00 18.33
CA LYS A 33 1.10 -4.34 16.92
C LYS A 33 2.19 -5.22 16.28
N GLY A 34 3.39 -5.30 16.84
CA GLY A 34 4.49 -6.14 16.33
C GLY A 34 4.48 -7.55 16.92
N LEU A 35 4.19 -7.69 18.22
CA LEU A 35 4.27 -8.98 18.93
C LEU A 35 3.04 -9.90 18.72
N PHE A 36 1.88 -9.26 18.54
CA PHE A 36 0.52 -9.78 18.32
C PHE A 36 0.18 -10.43 16.98
N VAL A 37 0.94 -10.15 15.93
CA VAL A 37 0.32 -10.20 14.60
C VAL A 37 1.02 -11.24 13.74
N SER A 38 0.33 -12.36 13.57
CA SER A 38 0.70 -13.42 12.63
C SER A 38 0.99 -12.83 11.25
N GLU A 39 1.93 -13.44 10.52
CA GLU A 39 2.06 -13.19 9.09
C GLU A 39 0.72 -13.51 8.43
N PRO A 40 0.18 -12.63 7.58
CA PRO A 40 -1.07 -12.92 6.88
C PRO A 40 -0.80 -14.11 5.95
N GLU A 41 -1.47 -15.23 6.19
CA GLU A 41 -1.45 -16.36 5.28
C GLU A 41 -2.33 -16.02 4.05
N PRO A 42 -1.84 -16.29 2.83
CA PRO A 42 -2.64 -16.11 1.63
C PRO A 42 -3.91 -16.96 1.71
N SER A 43 -5.01 -16.44 1.16
CA SER A 43 -6.19 -17.28 0.97
C SER A 43 -5.88 -18.41 -0.04
N PRO A 44 -6.58 -19.56 0.03
CA PRO A 44 -6.38 -20.66 -0.93
C PRO A 44 -6.57 -20.25 -2.39
N GLU A 45 -7.39 -19.23 -2.65
CA GLU A 45 -7.62 -18.67 -3.97
C GLU A 45 -6.41 -17.85 -4.47
N ALA A 46 -5.75 -17.13 -3.56
CA ALA A 46 -4.58 -16.31 -3.87
C ALA A 46 -3.30 -17.15 -4.07
N GLU A 47 -3.13 -18.24 -3.32
CA GLU A 47 -1.88 -19.00 -3.24
C GLU A 47 -1.28 -19.37 -4.62
N ASN A 48 -2.13 -19.72 -5.58
CA ASN A 48 -1.72 -20.15 -6.92
C ASN A 48 -1.37 -19.01 -7.89
N ILE A 49 -1.82 -17.79 -7.62
CA ILE A 49 -1.73 -16.65 -8.55
C ILE A 49 -0.94 -15.49 -7.98
N LEU A 50 -0.67 -15.49 -6.66
CA LEU A 50 0.05 -14.43 -5.96
C LEU A 50 1.44 -14.19 -6.57
N GLN A 51 2.08 -15.23 -7.11
CA GLN A 51 3.40 -15.13 -7.76
C GLN A 51 3.35 -14.36 -9.09
N ASP A 52 2.19 -14.30 -9.74
CA ASP A 52 1.99 -13.60 -11.01
C ASP A 52 1.53 -12.15 -10.82
N VAL A 53 1.19 -11.75 -9.60
CA VAL A 53 0.75 -10.39 -9.26
C VAL A 53 1.84 -9.68 -8.47
N LEU A 54 2.43 -8.66 -9.09
CA LEU A 54 3.60 -7.97 -8.57
C LEU A 54 3.25 -6.56 -8.08
N LEU A 55 3.75 -6.22 -6.90
CA LEU A 55 3.81 -4.83 -6.46
C LEU A 55 5.05 -4.17 -7.07
N ALA A 56 4.87 -3.52 -8.21
CA ALA A 56 5.97 -2.97 -9.00
C ALA A 56 6.57 -1.70 -8.36
N LYS A 57 5.72 -0.84 -7.81
CA LYS A 57 6.14 0.39 -7.10
C LYS A 57 5.14 0.73 -6.01
N TYR A 58 5.58 1.50 -5.03
CA TYR A 58 4.71 2.10 -4.04
C TYR A 58 5.28 3.43 -3.56
N GLN A 59 4.39 4.31 -3.11
CA GLN A 59 4.74 5.56 -2.47
C GLN A 59 3.73 5.82 -1.35
N ILE A 60 4.22 6.13 -0.15
CA ILE A 60 3.37 6.48 0.99
C ILE A 60 3.80 7.87 1.44
N THR A 61 2.84 8.79 1.51
CA THR A 61 3.08 10.18 1.88
C THR A 61 2.10 10.64 2.94
N GLU A 62 2.59 11.49 3.85
CA GLU A 62 1.74 12.20 4.79
C GLU A 62 1.14 13.43 4.07
N GLY A 63 -0.17 13.40 3.91
CA GLY A 63 -0.97 14.51 3.43
C GLY A 63 -1.46 15.43 4.55
N PRO A 64 -2.16 16.53 4.21
CA PRO A 64 -2.69 17.46 5.20
C PRO A 64 -3.70 16.78 6.14
N ASN A 65 -3.85 17.32 7.36
CA ASN A 65 -4.80 16.83 8.39
C ASN A 65 -4.53 15.40 8.89
N ASN A 66 -3.26 14.97 8.97
CA ASN A 66 -2.88 13.61 9.37
C ASN A 66 -3.53 12.53 8.49
N MET A 67 -3.69 12.84 7.20
CA MET A 67 -4.12 11.86 6.21
C MET A 67 -2.89 11.23 5.61
N VAL A 68 -2.96 9.94 5.34
CA VAL A 68 -1.90 9.23 4.63
C VAL A 68 -2.45 8.82 3.28
N GLU A 69 -1.71 9.21 2.25
CA GLU A 69 -1.95 8.84 0.87
C GLU A 69 -0.92 7.79 0.49
N ALA A 70 -1.41 6.66 -0.03
CA ALA A 70 -0.58 5.55 -0.46
C ALA A 70 -0.92 5.19 -1.89
N ASP A 71 0.06 5.30 -2.77
CA ASP A 71 -0.01 4.89 -4.16
C ASP A 71 0.68 3.55 -4.33
N PHE A 72 0.02 2.61 -5.00
CA PHE A 72 0.53 1.29 -5.30
C PHE A 72 0.43 1.04 -6.80
N LEU A 73 1.55 0.74 -7.46
CA LEU A 73 1.57 0.30 -8.84
C LEU A 73 1.61 -1.23 -8.85
N ILE A 74 0.53 -1.84 -9.32
CA ILE A 74 0.37 -3.29 -9.31
C ILE A 74 0.32 -3.80 -10.75
N GLN A 75 1.14 -4.81 -11.03
CA GLN A 75 1.18 -5.52 -12.29
C GLN A 75 0.54 -6.89 -12.11
N ASN A 76 -0.50 -7.18 -12.88
CA ASN A 76 -1.10 -8.51 -12.93
C ASN A 76 -0.65 -9.22 -14.20
N ASN A 77 0.30 -10.14 -14.07
CA ASN A 77 0.83 -10.95 -15.18
C ASN A 77 0.10 -12.29 -15.34
N SER A 78 -0.96 -12.53 -14.58
CA SER A 78 -1.78 -13.74 -14.70
C SER A 78 -2.78 -13.65 -15.86
N ASP A 79 -3.38 -14.79 -16.19
CA ASP A 79 -4.48 -14.93 -17.15
C ASP A 79 -5.86 -14.64 -16.53
N HIS A 80 -5.91 -14.21 -15.27
CA HIS A 80 -7.14 -13.89 -14.55
C HIS A 80 -7.16 -12.43 -14.08
N GLY A 81 -8.34 -11.83 -14.01
CA GLY A 81 -8.49 -10.57 -13.29
C GLY A 81 -8.35 -10.83 -11.78
N VAL A 82 -7.81 -9.86 -11.04
CA VAL A 82 -7.71 -9.92 -9.57
C VAL A 82 -8.35 -8.69 -8.94
N LYS A 83 -8.81 -8.80 -7.69
CA LYS A 83 -9.45 -7.72 -6.93
C LYS A 83 -9.20 -7.88 -5.43
N ASN A 84 -9.63 -6.90 -4.64
CA ASN A 84 -9.56 -6.96 -3.17
C ASN A 84 -8.13 -7.27 -2.68
N ILE A 85 -7.14 -6.61 -3.28
CA ILE A 85 -5.72 -6.87 -3.01
C ILE A 85 -5.36 -6.34 -1.62
N ILE A 86 -4.69 -7.18 -0.84
CA ILE A 86 -4.20 -6.84 0.49
C ILE A 86 -2.69 -6.60 0.42
N VAL A 87 -2.27 -5.38 0.76
CA VAL A 87 -0.87 -4.98 0.82
C VAL A 87 -0.49 -4.76 2.28
N LEU A 88 0.52 -5.49 2.75
CA LEU A 88 1.16 -5.26 4.05
C LEU A 88 2.36 -4.35 3.83
N CYS A 89 2.47 -3.26 4.58
CA CYS A 89 3.71 -2.47 4.65
C CYS A 89 4.28 -2.47 6.05
N GLU A 90 5.57 -2.76 6.13
CA GLU A 90 6.39 -2.71 7.34
C GLU A 90 7.23 -1.44 7.33
N PHE A 91 7.34 -0.79 8.48
CA PHE A 91 8.02 0.48 8.69
C PHE A 91 9.26 0.30 9.56
N PHE A 92 10.37 0.91 9.14
CA PHE A 92 11.66 0.79 9.81
C PHE A 92 12.27 2.17 10.07
N ASP A 93 13.02 2.29 11.16
CA ASP A 93 13.79 3.51 11.46
C ASP A 93 15.06 3.62 10.58
N GLU A 94 15.82 4.70 10.76
CA GLU A 94 17.08 4.93 10.05
C GLU A 94 18.14 3.84 10.25
N ASN A 95 18.05 3.08 11.35
CA ASN A 95 18.96 1.99 11.70
C ASN A 95 18.43 0.62 11.22
N GLY A 96 17.28 0.59 10.53
CA GLY A 96 16.63 -0.63 10.07
C GLY A 96 15.91 -1.39 11.18
N LEU A 97 15.65 -0.77 12.34
CA LEU A 97 14.85 -1.39 13.39
C LEU A 97 13.36 -1.28 13.02
N TYR A 98 12.65 -2.39 13.19
CA TYR A 98 11.21 -2.44 13.00
C TYR A 98 10.50 -1.45 13.94
N MET A 99 9.58 -0.66 13.39
CA MET A 99 8.81 0.34 14.13
C MET A 99 7.32 -0.01 14.20
N ASP A 100 6.72 -0.32 13.04
CA ASP A 100 5.29 -0.61 12.92
C ASP A 100 5.01 -1.39 11.63
N ARG A 101 3.77 -1.85 11.49
CA ARG A 101 3.22 -2.43 10.26
C ARG A 101 1.78 -1.98 10.07
N ASP A 102 1.35 -1.90 8.83
CA ASP A 102 -0.03 -1.58 8.50
C ASP A 102 -0.50 -2.30 7.23
N ILE A 103 -1.82 -2.39 7.06
CA ILE A 103 -2.46 -3.13 5.97
C ILE A 103 -3.31 -2.17 5.14
N TRP A 104 -3.18 -2.28 3.82
CA TRP A 104 -4.01 -1.60 2.84
C TRP A 104 -4.86 -2.63 2.10
N LYS A 105 -6.14 -2.32 1.99
CA LYS A 105 -7.09 -3.08 1.18
C LYS A 105 -7.46 -2.25 -0.03
N LEU A 106 -7.10 -2.75 -1.21
CA LEU A 106 -7.35 -2.12 -2.50
C LEU A 106 -8.52 -2.84 -3.16
N ALA A 107 -9.66 -2.17 -3.28
CA ALA A 107 -10.93 -2.80 -3.68
C ALA A 107 -11.07 -2.92 -5.20
N GLU A 108 -10.22 -2.23 -5.95
CA GLU A 108 -10.26 -2.15 -7.40
C GLU A 108 -9.89 -3.49 -8.05
N THR A 109 -10.44 -3.71 -9.24
CA THR A 109 -10.13 -4.87 -10.06
C THR A 109 -9.00 -4.54 -11.03
N ILE A 110 -7.97 -5.37 -11.06
CA ILE A 110 -6.87 -5.32 -12.03
C ILE A 110 -7.12 -6.41 -13.08
N PRO A 111 -7.36 -6.05 -14.35
CA PRO A 111 -7.55 -7.04 -15.41
C PRO A 111 -6.32 -7.94 -15.60
N ALA A 112 -6.53 -9.10 -16.20
CA ALA A 112 -5.45 -10.02 -16.60
C ALA A 112 -4.46 -9.31 -17.54
N MET A 113 -3.16 -9.53 -17.39
CA MET A 113 -2.10 -8.95 -18.22
C MET A 113 -2.08 -7.41 -18.24
N HIS A 114 -2.50 -6.75 -17.16
CA HIS A 114 -2.53 -5.28 -17.06
C HIS A 114 -1.76 -4.76 -15.85
N GLU A 115 -1.28 -3.52 -15.97
CA GLU A 115 -0.72 -2.73 -14.88
C GLU A 115 -1.70 -1.60 -14.52
N VAL A 116 -1.92 -1.38 -13.23
CA VAL A 116 -2.80 -0.33 -12.73
C VAL A 116 -2.15 0.36 -11.52
N GLN A 117 -2.19 1.70 -11.51
CA GLN A 117 -1.88 2.49 -10.33
C GLN A 117 -3.15 2.66 -9.49
N LEU A 118 -3.08 2.26 -8.22
CA LEU A 118 -4.16 2.35 -7.25
C LEU A 118 -3.75 3.30 -6.13
N SER A 119 -4.56 4.32 -5.89
CA SER A 119 -4.35 5.30 -4.82
C SER A 119 -5.33 5.04 -3.68
N SER A 120 -4.82 4.99 -2.45
CA SER A 120 -5.60 4.80 -1.24
C SER A 120 -5.37 5.98 -0.30
N LEU A 121 -6.46 6.69 0.01
CA LEU A 121 -6.45 7.79 0.98
C LEU A 121 -7.12 7.35 2.27
N SER A 122 -6.43 7.51 3.39
CA SER A 122 -6.94 7.08 4.68
C SER A 122 -6.56 8.06 5.79
N ARG A 123 -7.52 8.36 6.66
CA ARG A 123 -7.26 9.05 7.93
C ARG A 123 -6.67 8.07 8.92
N ARG A 124 -5.36 7.88 8.85
CA ARG A 124 -4.62 7.03 9.77
C ARG A 124 -3.29 7.68 10.10
N PHE A 125 -2.83 7.44 11.32
CA PHE A 125 -1.46 7.80 11.71
C PHE A 125 -0.54 6.71 11.24
N VAL A 126 0.34 7.03 10.28
CA VAL A 126 1.52 6.23 10.01
C VAL A 126 2.66 6.81 10.82
N ASN A 127 3.54 5.96 11.33
CA ASN A 127 4.65 6.40 12.17
C ASN A 127 5.60 7.30 11.35
N THR A 128 5.61 8.59 11.65
CA THR A 128 6.41 9.61 10.93
C THR A 128 7.92 9.47 11.19
N GLY A 129 8.33 8.65 12.17
CA GLY A 129 9.72 8.30 12.39
C GLY A 129 10.28 7.25 11.43
N ALA A 130 9.42 6.64 10.60
CA ALA A 130 9.84 5.66 9.61
C ALA A 130 10.66 6.32 8.49
N GLN A 131 11.85 5.79 8.22
CA GLN A 131 12.76 6.26 7.17
C GLN A 131 12.86 5.26 6.02
N ALA A 132 12.54 4.00 6.29
CA ALA A 132 12.44 2.94 5.29
C ALA A 132 11.12 2.21 5.43
N LEU A 133 10.63 1.69 4.31
CA LEU A 133 9.40 0.92 4.27
C LEU A 133 9.54 -0.25 3.30
N LYS A 134 8.85 -1.35 3.61
CA LYS A 134 8.81 -2.55 2.79
C LYS A 134 7.37 -2.98 2.65
N CYS A 135 6.85 -2.94 1.42
CA CYS A 135 5.50 -3.40 1.12
C CYS A 135 5.51 -4.70 0.34
N SER A 136 4.53 -5.58 0.60
CA SER A 136 4.29 -6.81 -0.14
C SER A 136 2.80 -7.11 -0.23
N ILE A 137 2.37 -7.72 -1.34
CA ILE A 137 1.01 -8.25 -1.46
C ILE A 137 0.95 -9.55 -0.65
N THR A 138 -0.03 -9.65 0.24
CA THR A 138 -0.18 -10.83 1.12
C THR A 138 -1.41 -11.67 0.76
N ASP A 139 -2.41 -11.06 0.13
CA ASP A 139 -3.63 -11.76 -0.28
C ASP A 139 -4.33 -11.02 -1.42
N LEU A 140 -5.19 -11.71 -2.17
CA LEU A 140 -6.02 -11.17 -3.23
C LEU A 140 -7.18 -12.11 -3.55
N GLN A 141 -8.12 -11.67 -4.38
CA GLN A 141 -9.22 -12.51 -4.85
C GLN A 141 -9.28 -12.53 -6.37
N LEU A 142 -9.70 -13.66 -6.95
CA LEU A 142 -10.02 -13.71 -8.37
C LEU A 142 -11.22 -12.82 -8.69
N ALA A 143 -11.07 -11.99 -9.70
CA ALA A 143 -12.18 -11.25 -10.25
C ALA A 143 -13.04 -12.22 -11.07
N GLY A 144 -14.25 -12.49 -10.57
CA GLY A 144 -15.24 -13.24 -11.34
C GLY A 144 -15.52 -12.56 -12.69
N LYS A 145 -15.97 -13.35 -13.67
CA LYS A 145 -16.39 -12.81 -14.97
C LYS A 145 -17.44 -11.71 -14.73
N PRO A 146 -17.28 -10.52 -15.33
CA PRO A 146 -18.27 -9.47 -15.18
C PRO A 146 -19.63 -9.97 -15.68
N PHE A 147 -20.68 -9.76 -14.89
CA PHE A 147 -22.05 -10.17 -15.26
C PHE A 147 -22.58 -9.39 -16.48
N PHE A 148 -21.99 -8.25 -16.80
CA PHE A 148 -22.32 -7.44 -17.96
C PHE A 148 -21.08 -6.71 -18.48
N THR A 149 -20.85 -6.76 -19.79
CA THR A 149 -19.89 -5.92 -20.48
C THR A 149 -20.63 -4.67 -20.92
N LEU A 150 -20.30 -3.50 -20.37
CA LEU A 150 -20.92 -2.26 -20.83
C LEU A 150 -20.28 -1.89 -22.17
N GLU A 151 -20.90 -2.30 -23.27
CA GLU A 151 -20.52 -1.84 -24.62
C GLU A 151 -20.69 -0.33 -24.66
N ARG A 152 -19.58 0.39 -24.52
CA ARG A 152 -19.56 1.83 -24.77
C ARG A 152 -19.70 2.01 -26.28
N HIS A 153 -20.94 2.08 -26.76
CA HIS A 153 -21.22 2.59 -28.08
C HIS A 153 -20.67 4.01 -28.14
N VAL A 154 -19.55 4.20 -28.85
CA VAL A 154 -19.12 5.51 -29.29
C VAL A 154 -20.24 6.01 -30.18
N ALA A 155 -21.06 6.93 -29.66
CA ALA A 155 -22.02 7.65 -30.46
C ALA A 155 -21.23 8.34 -31.57
N GLY A 156 -21.37 7.85 -32.80
CA GLY A 156 -20.85 8.51 -33.99
C GLY A 156 -21.49 9.89 -34.07
N GLY A 157 -20.76 10.90 -33.58
CA GLY A 157 -21.18 12.28 -33.63
C GLY A 157 -21.34 12.71 -35.08
N HIS A 158 -22.59 12.96 -35.46
CA HIS A 158 -22.93 13.72 -36.65
C HIS A 158 -22.33 15.12 -36.55
N GLY A 159 -21.39 15.43 -37.45
CA GLY A 159 -20.75 16.73 -37.52
C GLY A 159 -19.86 16.92 -38.75
N GLN A 160 -20.29 16.46 -39.93
CA GLN A 160 -19.80 17.04 -41.18
C GLN A 160 -20.65 18.27 -41.49
N ALA A 161 -20.19 19.44 -41.08
CA ALA A 161 -20.62 20.68 -41.68
C ALA A 161 -19.90 20.83 -43.03
N SER A 162 -20.60 20.54 -44.13
CA SER A 162 -20.20 21.03 -45.45
C SER A 162 -20.39 22.54 -45.48
N GLU A 163 -19.28 23.28 -45.46
CA GLU A 163 -19.26 24.65 -45.96
C GLU A 163 -19.48 24.62 -47.47
N THR A 164 -20.70 24.91 -47.92
CA THR A 164 -20.96 25.39 -49.28
C THR A 164 -22.41 25.88 -49.37
N GLY A 165 -22.59 27.18 -49.59
CA GLY A 165 -23.90 27.72 -50.00
C GLY A 165 -24.12 29.17 -49.57
N GLY A 166 -23.79 30.11 -50.46
CA GLY A 166 -24.20 31.50 -50.33
C GLY A 166 -25.72 31.67 -50.39
N GLY A 167 -26.22 32.66 -49.66
CA GLY A 167 -27.62 33.04 -49.66
C GLY A 167 -27.77 34.50 -49.26
N GLU A 168 -28.24 35.30 -50.22
CA GLU A 168 -28.59 36.71 -50.14
C GLU A 168 -29.32 37.14 -48.85
N GLN A 169 -28.92 38.31 -48.36
CA GLN A 169 -29.57 39.03 -47.28
C GLN A 169 -30.60 40.00 -47.87
N PRO A 170 -31.91 39.90 -47.54
CA PRO A 170 -32.85 40.97 -47.82
C PRO A 170 -32.93 41.97 -46.65
N SER A 171 -33.03 43.23 -47.05
CA SER A 171 -33.11 44.45 -46.26
C SER A 171 -34.32 44.47 -45.30
N ALA A 172 -34.09 44.81 -44.03
CA ALA A 172 -35.16 45.16 -43.09
C ALA A 172 -35.35 46.69 -43.09
N GLY A 173 -36.44 47.13 -43.70
CA GLY A 173 -37.00 48.46 -43.52
C GLY A 173 -38.30 48.37 -42.72
N HIS A 174 -38.33 49.02 -41.56
CA HIS A 174 -39.32 50.00 -41.10
C HIS A 174 -39.09 50.31 -39.62
#